data_AF-A0A1H0GHR8-F1
#
_entry.id   AF-A0A1H0GHR8-F1
#
_cell.length_a   1.000
_cell.length_b   1.000
_cell.length_c   1.000
_cell.angle_alpha   90.00
_cell.angle_beta   90.00
_cell.angle_gamma   90.00
#
_symmetry.space_group_name_H-M   'P 1'
#
loop_
_entity.id
_entity.type
_entity.pdbx_description
1 polymer ?
#
loop_
_entity_poly.entity_id
_entity_poly.type
_entity_poly.pdbx_seq_one_letter_code
_entity_poly.pdbx_strand_id
1 'polypeptide(L)'
;MEDAIKGIVPHVLSFAINEFCKNGFLLAHEKELSDLKGLVDADSNSDTDYELLRSVDDEVVKLLLSSVDKTLQCLSTYFLINNLDEVEVLSNEEYNLLASDNYYCYLMDWGSQTYTDLLDNLPGVYLSMAQMLYHTSCQLKLMVIDVPDETYEEFHECYYEILDQKINSGDKNVALLYDLIVDLNEDLLEISRLS
;
A
#
# COMPACT_ATOMS: atom_id res chain seq x y z
N MET A 1 6.48 23.54 0.55
CA MET A 1 6.45 22.70 1.76
C MET A 1 5.09 22.03 1.88
N GLU A 2 3.98 22.77 2.02
CA GLU A 2 2.63 22.19 1.98
C GLU A 2 2.34 21.41 0.68
N ASP A 3 2.70 21.96 -0.48
CA ASP A 3 2.49 21.28 -1.77
C ASP A 3 3.30 19.99 -1.90
N ALA A 4 4.51 19.96 -1.34
CA ALA A 4 5.36 18.77 -1.34
C ALA A 4 4.76 17.66 -0.46
N ILE A 5 4.26 18.01 0.73
CA ILE A 5 3.63 17.05 1.64
C ILE A 5 2.36 16.45 1.03
N LYS A 6 1.54 17.28 0.36
CA LYS A 6 0.36 16.78 -0.37
C LYS A 6 0.75 15.94 -1.57
N GLY A 7 1.84 16.29 -2.25
CA GLY A 7 2.40 15.54 -3.37
C GLY A 7 2.94 14.17 -3.00
N ILE A 8 3.43 13.97 -1.76
CA ILE A 8 3.94 12.67 -1.27
C ILE A 8 2.84 11.61 -1.21
N VAL A 9 1.62 11.98 -0.80
CA VAL A 9 0.54 11.00 -0.55
C VAL A 9 0.20 10.16 -1.78
N PRO A 10 0.00 10.74 -2.99
CA PRO A 10 -0.23 9.95 -4.20
C PRO A 10 0.88 8.96 -4.55
N HIS A 11 2.15 9.33 -4.34
CA HIS A 11 3.28 8.45 -4.59
C HIS A 11 3.33 7.29 -3.58
N VAL A 12 3.11 7.57 -2.30
CA VAL A 12 3.00 6.53 -1.25
C VAL A 12 1.90 5.53 -1.55
N LEU A 13 0.71 6.00 -1.97
CA LEU A 13 -0.40 5.13 -2.36
C LEU A 13 -0.06 4.31 -3.62
N SER A 14 0.66 4.90 -4.58
CA SER A 14 1.14 4.19 -5.78
C SER A 14 2.12 3.07 -5.43
N PHE A 15 2.98 3.28 -4.42
CA PHE A 15 3.87 2.23 -3.94
C PHE A 15 3.12 1.08 -3.26
N ALA A 16 2.10 1.38 -2.47
CA ALA A 16 1.25 0.34 -1.88
C ALA A 16 0.54 -0.50 -2.96
N ILE A 17 0.01 0.15 -4.01
CA ILE A 17 -0.57 -0.53 -5.17
C ILE A 17 0.44 -1.50 -5.80
N ASN A 18 1.65 -1.00 -6.08
CA ASN A 18 2.70 -1.81 -6.70
C ASN A 18 3.09 -3.01 -5.83
N GLU A 19 3.20 -2.83 -4.51
CA GLU A 19 3.59 -3.91 -3.61
C GLU A 19 2.52 -5.00 -3.53
N PHE A 20 1.23 -4.64 -3.47
CA PHE A 20 0.15 -5.63 -3.52
C PHE A 20 0.10 -6.36 -4.87
N CYS A 21 0.29 -5.64 -5.99
CA CYS A 21 0.36 -6.25 -7.31
C CYS A 21 1.52 -7.25 -7.40
N LYS A 22 2.72 -6.85 -6.98
CA LYS A 22 3.90 -7.70 -6.95
C LYS A 22 3.66 -9.00 -6.15
N ASN A 23 3.09 -8.89 -4.95
CA ASN A 23 2.79 -10.07 -4.14
C ASN A 23 1.71 -10.96 -4.78
N GLY A 24 0.69 -10.35 -5.40
CA GLY A 24 -0.32 -11.08 -6.18
C GLY A 24 0.30 -11.85 -7.35
N PHE A 25 1.28 -11.23 -8.01
CA PHE A 25 2.05 -11.84 -9.09
C PHE A 25 2.87 -13.03 -8.66
N LEU A 26 3.61 -12.89 -7.56
CA LEU A 26 4.42 -13.98 -7.01
C LEU A 26 3.53 -15.18 -6.64
N LEU A 27 2.39 -14.94 -6.00
CA LEU A 27 1.43 -15.98 -5.64
C LEU A 27 0.82 -16.65 -6.87
N ALA A 28 0.35 -15.86 -7.84
CA ALA A 28 -0.20 -16.36 -9.10
C ALA A 28 0.84 -17.17 -9.88
N HIS A 29 2.09 -16.70 -9.94
CA HIS A 29 3.20 -17.40 -10.58
C HIS A 29 3.49 -18.75 -9.94
N GLU A 30 3.57 -18.83 -8.62
CA GLU A 30 3.86 -20.09 -7.93
C GLU A 30 2.73 -21.12 -8.07
N LYS A 31 1.47 -20.69 -8.17
CA LYS A 31 0.32 -21.60 -8.17
C LYS A 31 -0.27 -21.91 -9.54
N GLU A 32 -0.52 -20.89 -10.37
CA GLU A 32 -1.34 -21.00 -11.59
C GLU A 32 -0.57 -20.65 -12.87
N LEU A 33 0.42 -19.75 -12.79
CA LEU A 33 1.16 -19.25 -13.96
C LEU A 33 2.56 -19.87 -14.11
N SER A 34 2.90 -20.86 -13.27
CA SER A 34 4.22 -21.52 -13.27
C SER A 34 4.56 -22.22 -14.60
N ASP A 35 3.54 -22.58 -15.38
CA ASP A 35 3.66 -23.15 -16.72
C ASP A 35 3.93 -22.11 -17.83
N LEU A 36 3.75 -20.81 -17.55
CA LEU A 36 3.98 -19.69 -18.48
C LEU A 36 5.43 -19.19 -18.47
N LYS A 37 6.39 -20.02 -18.03
CA LYS A 37 7.82 -19.66 -17.92
C LYS A 37 8.36 -18.96 -19.17
N GLY A 38 8.80 -17.72 -19.00
CA GLY A 38 9.38 -16.88 -20.05
C GLY A 38 8.39 -16.00 -20.81
N LEU A 39 7.09 -16.07 -20.49
CA LEU A 39 6.05 -15.17 -21.02
C LEU A 39 5.59 -14.13 -19.99
N VAL A 40 5.76 -14.43 -18.69
CA VAL A 40 5.43 -13.54 -17.58
C VAL A 40 6.71 -13.34 -16.76
N ASP A 41 7.05 -12.08 -16.51
CA ASP A 41 8.15 -11.70 -15.64
C ASP A 41 7.58 -11.38 -14.25
N ALA A 42 8.05 -12.09 -13.23
CA ALA A 42 7.56 -11.97 -11.86
C ALA A 42 7.86 -10.59 -11.23
N ASP A 43 8.83 -9.86 -11.81
CA ASP A 43 9.20 -8.50 -11.39
C ASP A 43 8.54 -7.41 -12.25
N SER A 44 7.64 -7.77 -13.18
CA SER A 44 6.98 -6.81 -14.07
C SER A 44 5.82 -6.09 -13.38
N ASN A 45 5.78 -4.77 -13.55
CA ASN A 45 4.74 -3.86 -13.03
C ASN A 45 4.00 -3.16 -14.19
N SER A 46 3.66 -3.87 -15.27
CA SER A 46 2.96 -3.27 -16.42
C SER A 46 1.44 -3.34 -16.27
N ASP A 47 0.70 -2.47 -16.96
CA ASP A 47 -0.78 -2.52 -16.99
C ASP A 47 -1.32 -3.88 -17.48
N THR A 48 -0.55 -4.57 -18.31
CA THR A 48 -0.90 -5.91 -18.85
C THR A 48 -0.87 -6.97 -17.74
N ASP A 49 0.00 -6.77 -16.76
CA ASP A 49 0.16 -7.64 -15.63
C ASP A 49 -1.08 -7.50 -14.70
N TYR A 50 -1.58 -6.28 -14.51
CA TYR A 50 -2.80 -6.08 -13.73
C TYR A 50 -4.03 -6.82 -14.29
N GLU A 51 -4.21 -6.79 -15.61
CA GLU A 51 -5.28 -7.52 -16.29
C GLU A 51 -5.09 -9.04 -16.22
N LEU A 52 -3.84 -9.52 -16.20
CA LEU A 52 -3.54 -10.94 -15.99
C LEU A 52 -3.96 -11.39 -14.60
N LEU A 53 -3.64 -10.65 -13.54
CA LEU A 53 -4.05 -10.99 -12.17
C LEU A 53 -5.56 -11.10 -12.01
N ARG A 54 -6.32 -10.23 -12.69
CA ARG A 54 -7.79 -10.27 -12.67
C ARG A 54 -8.38 -11.56 -13.25
N SER A 55 -7.60 -12.31 -14.02
CA SER A 55 -8.00 -13.59 -14.60
C SER A 55 -7.61 -14.83 -13.79
N VAL A 56 -6.81 -14.66 -12.73
CA VAL A 56 -6.31 -15.73 -11.84
C VAL A 56 -7.44 -16.21 -10.92
N ASP A 57 -7.59 -17.52 -10.75
CA ASP A 57 -8.64 -18.11 -9.90
C ASP A 57 -8.13 -18.46 -8.49
N ASP A 58 -7.34 -17.54 -7.92
CA ASP A 58 -6.80 -17.63 -6.58
C ASP A 58 -7.46 -16.59 -5.67
N GLU A 59 -8.15 -17.07 -4.62
CA GLU A 59 -8.87 -16.20 -3.68
C GLU A 59 -7.96 -15.21 -2.93
N VAL A 60 -6.71 -15.58 -2.63
CA VAL A 60 -5.75 -14.65 -2.01
C VAL A 60 -5.33 -13.57 -3.00
N VAL A 61 -5.10 -13.94 -4.27
CA VAL A 61 -4.80 -12.95 -5.33
C VAL A 61 -5.98 -12.00 -5.54
N LYS A 62 -7.22 -12.50 -5.52
CA LYS A 62 -8.43 -11.67 -5.60
C LYS A 62 -8.53 -10.69 -4.43
N LEU A 63 -8.19 -11.11 -3.21
CA LEU A 63 -8.14 -10.23 -2.03
C LEU A 63 -7.03 -9.18 -2.13
N LEU A 64 -5.86 -9.53 -2.68
CA LEU A 64 -4.81 -8.54 -2.96
C LEU A 64 -5.26 -7.50 -4.00
N LEU A 65 -6.02 -7.91 -5.02
CA LEU A 65 -6.62 -6.96 -5.97
C LEU A 65 -7.70 -6.09 -5.32
N SER A 66 -8.48 -6.62 -4.37
CA SER A 66 -9.40 -5.82 -3.54
C SER A 66 -8.64 -4.71 -2.78
N SER A 67 -7.50 -5.04 -2.16
CA SER A 67 -6.61 -4.07 -1.50
C SER A 67 -6.10 -3.00 -2.46
N VAL A 68 -5.77 -3.37 -3.71
CA VAL A 68 -5.38 -2.40 -4.75
C VAL A 68 -6.54 -1.48 -5.11
N ASP A 69 -7.73 -2.03 -5.36
CA ASP A 69 -8.91 -1.24 -5.75
C ASP A 69 -9.30 -0.24 -4.62
N LYS A 70 -9.22 -0.66 -3.35
CA LYS A 70 -9.39 0.22 -2.18
C LYS A 70 -8.34 1.34 -2.14
N THR A 71 -7.08 1.01 -2.43
CA THR A 71 -5.99 1.99 -2.48
C THR A 71 -6.17 2.99 -3.62
N LEU A 72 -6.61 2.54 -4.81
CA LEU A 72 -6.95 3.40 -5.95
C LEU A 72 -8.14 4.31 -5.64
N GLN A 73 -9.14 3.81 -4.91
CA GLN A 73 -10.27 4.63 -4.46
C GLN A 73 -9.82 5.70 -3.46
N CYS A 74 -8.94 5.34 -2.52
CA CYS A 74 -8.31 6.30 -1.61
C CYS A 74 -7.53 7.37 -2.40
N LEU A 75 -6.70 6.98 -3.35
CA LEU A 75 -5.94 7.88 -4.22
C LEU A 75 -6.84 8.86 -4.97
N SER A 76 -7.87 8.35 -5.65
CA SER A 76 -8.83 9.16 -6.40
C SER A 76 -9.57 10.16 -5.49
N THR A 77 -9.96 9.70 -4.30
CA THR A 77 -10.63 10.54 -3.30
C THR A 77 -9.69 11.62 -2.79
N TYR A 78 -8.41 11.31 -2.56
CA TYR A 78 -7.41 12.27 -2.12
C TYR A 78 -7.20 13.39 -3.16
N PHE A 79 -7.07 13.05 -4.44
CA PHE A 79 -6.99 14.03 -5.53
C PHE A 79 -8.19 14.97 -5.54
N LEU A 80 -9.40 14.42 -5.42
CA LEU A 80 -10.64 15.20 -5.38
C LEU A 80 -10.69 16.13 -4.16
N ILE A 81 -10.33 15.64 -2.99
CA ILE A 81 -10.36 16.37 -1.72
C ILE A 81 -9.46 17.60 -1.76
N ASN A 82 -8.33 17.51 -2.46
CA ASN A 82 -7.28 18.53 -2.50
C ASN A 82 -7.25 19.32 -3.82
N ASN A 83 -8.10 18.98 -4.79
CA ASN A 83 -8.14 19.59 -6.13
C ASN A 83 -6.75 19.59 -6.80
N LEU A 84 -6.09 18.44 -6.77
CA LEU A 84 -4.77 18.22 -7.35
C LEU A 84 -4.90 17.68 -8.78
N ASP A 85 -3.98 18.08 -9.66
CA ASP A 85 -3.88 17.49 -11.00
C ASP A 85 -3.06 16.20 -10.93
N GLU A 86 -3.66 15.10 -11.35
CA GLU A 86 -3.06 13.76 -11.26
C GLU A 86 -1.78 13.64 -12.09
N VAL A 87 -1.80 14.16 -13.31
CA VAL A 87 -0.66 14.07 -14.22
C VAL A 87 0.50 14.90 -13.70
N GLU A 88 0.23 16.12 -13.21
CA GLU A 88 1.25 16.98 -12.63
C GLU A 88 1.89 16.35 -11.40
N VAL A 89 1.09 15.81 -10.47
CA VAL A 89 1.60 15.25 -9.22
C VAL A 89 2.37 13.95 -9.45
N LEU A 90 1.83 13.02 -10.23
CA LEU A 90 2.47 11.72 -10.48
C LEU A 90 3.72 11.83 -11.37
N SER A 91 3.83 12.88 -12.20
CA SER A 91 5.05 13.15 -12.99
C SER A 91 6.11 13.96 -12.23
N ASN A 92 5.83 14.39 -11.00
CA ASN A 92 6.77 15.17 -10.20
C ASN A 92 7.83 14.27 -9.52
N GLU A 93 9.05 14.32 -10.04
CA GLU A 93 10.19 13.54 -9.53
C GLU A 93 10.59 13.91 -8.09
N GLU A 94 10.41 15.17 -7.67
CA GLU A 94 10.73 15.59 -6.31
C GLU A 94 9.80 14.93 -5.30
N TYR A 95 8.49 14.90 -5.59
CA TYR A 95 7.51 14.24 -4.73
C TYR A 95 7.73 12.74 -4.68
N ASN A 96 8.07 12.14 -5.83
CA ASN A 96 8.40 10.72 -5.92
C ASN A 96 9.64 10.38 -5.08
N LEU A 97 10.69 11.18 -5.13
CA LEU A 97 11.91 10.97 -4.36
C LEU A 97 11.64 11.03 -2.85
N LEU A 98 10.94 12.06 -2.40
CA LEU A 98 10.57 12.22 -0.99
C LEU A 98 9.68 11.07 -0.48
N ALA A 99 8.76 10.60 -1.31
CA ALA A 99 7.93 9.44 -0.98
C ALA A 99 8.72 8.13 -0.99
N SER A 100 9.73 8.01 -1.87
CA SER A 100 10.54 6.80 -2.00
C SER A 100 11.38 6.54 -0.76
N ASP A 101 11.90 7.60 -0.13
CA ASP A 101 12.63 7.47 1.14
C ASP A 101 11.76 6.82 2.23
N ASN A 102 10.49 7.23 2.34
CA ASN A 102 9.52 6.57 3.22
C ASN A 102 9.33 5.09 2.83
N TYR A 103 9.12 4.81 1.54
CA TYR A 103 8.89 3.46 1.05
C TYR A 103 10.03 2.49 1.41
N TYR A 104 11.28 2.89 1.16
CA TYR A 104 12.44 2.04 1.43
C TYR A 104 12.70 1.83 2.93
N CYS A 105 12.21 2.72 3.81
CA CYS A 105 12.30 2.52 5.25
C CYS A 105 11.39 1.39 5.77
N TYR A 106 10.25 1.15 5.12
CA TYR A 106 9.22 0.22 5.61
C TYR A 106 9.13 -1.07 4.81
N LEU A 107 9.59 -1.09 3.57
CA LEU A 107 9.60 -2.31 2.77
C LEU A 107 10.68 -3.28 3.24
N MET A 108 10.30 -4.53 3.48
CA MET A 108 11.24 -5.61 3.73
C MET A 108 11.22 -6.59 2.55
N ASP A 109 12.39 -7.01 2.10
CA ASP A 109 12.52 -8.14 1.19
C ASP A 109 12.42 -9.43 2.01
N TRP A 110 11.28 -10.11 1.91
CA TRP A 110 10.98 -11.27 2.72
C TRP A 110 11.57 -12.57 2.17
N GLY A 111 12.25 -12.55 1.00
CA GLY A 111 12.97 -13.68 0.43
C GLY A 111 12.15 -14.97 0.40
N SER A 112 11.21 -15.09 -0.54
CA SER A 112 10.26 -16.22 -0.58
C SER A 112 10.58 -17.20 -1.72
N GLN A 113 10.43 -18.51 -1.48
CA GLN A 113 10.66 -19.54 -2.49
C GLN A 113 9.43 -20.39 -2.82
N THR A 114 8.39 -20.33 -1.99
CA THR A 114 7.17 -21.11 -2.18
C THR A 114 5.92 -20.27 -1.95
N TYR A 115 4.79 -20.75 -2.46
CA TYR A 115 3.48 -20.13 -2.21
C TYR A 115 3.17 -19.97 -0.72
N THR A 116 3.47 -20.98 0.11
CA THR A 116 3.27 -20.89 1.57
C THR A 116 4.15 -19.82 2.20
N ASP A 117 5.43 -19.72 1.81
CA ASP A 117 6.30 -18.66 2.33
C ASP A 117 5.77 -17.27 1.97
N LEU A 118 5.29 -17.10 0.72
CA LEU A 118 4.66 -15.85 0.27
C LEU A 118 3.43 -15.50 1.11
N LEU A 119 2.55 -16.47 1.37
CA LEU A 119 1.37 -16.28 2.23
C LEU A 119 1.75 -15.91 3.66
N ASP A 120 2.71 -16.61 4.26
CA ASP A 120 3.16 -16.36 5.63
C ASP A 120 3.80 -14.97 5.79
N ASN A 121 4.31 -14.39 4.70
CA ASN A 121 4.89 -13.06 4.66
C ASN A 121 3.87 -11.93 4.44
N LEU A 122 2.66 -12.22 3.93
CA LEU A 122 1.64 -11.18 3.70
C LEU A 122 1.30 -10.35 4.96
N PRO A 123 1.16 -10.91 6.18
CA PRO A 123 0.97 -10.08 7.37
C PRO A 123 2.06 -9.02 7.56
N GLY A 124 3.31 -9.34 7.22
CA GLY A 124 4.43 -8.39 7.25
C GLY A 124 4.28 -7.30 6.21
N VAL A 125 3.89 -7.65 4.98
CA VAL A 125 3.62 -6.68 3.89
C VAL A 125 2.51 -5.71 4.29
N TYR A 126 1.37 -6.20 4.78
CA TYR A 126 0.26 -5.35 5.22
C TYR A 126 0.64 -4.45 6.40
N LEU A 127 1.43 -4.95 7.36
CA LEU A 127 1.93 -4.13 8.48
C LEU A 127 2.84 -3.00 7.99
N SER A 128 3.76 -3.29 7.06
CA SER A 128 4.61 -2.28 6.43
C SER A 128 3.79 -1.20 5.70
N MET A 129 2.73 -1.61 4.98
CA MET A 129 1.83 -0.65 4.33
C MET A 129 1.09 0.22 5.35
N ALA A 130 0.58 -0.37 6.44
CA ALA A 130 -0.06 0.39 7.50
C ALA A 130 0.89 1.38 8.19
N GLN A 131 2.14 0.99 8.43
CA GLN A 131 3.18 1.88 8.97
C GLN A 131 3.48 3.04 8.03
N MET A 132 3.63 2.76 6.74
CA MET A 132 3.89 3.79 5.72
C MET A 132 2.72 4.79 5.63
N LEU A 133 1.48 4.29 5.60
CA LEU A 133 0.28 5.15 5.61
C LEU A 133 0.17 5.99 6.88
N TYR A 134 0.48 5.40 8.05
CA TYR A 134 0.50 6.13 9.32
C TYR A 134 1.57 7.21 9.34
N HIS A 135 2.80 6.91 8.90
CA HIS A 135 3.88 7.88 8.77
C HIS A 135 3.43 9.06 7.90
N THR A 136 2.87 8.78 6.73
CA THR A 136 2.36 9.82 5.83
C THR A 136 1.21 10.62 6.45
N SER A 137 0.37 9.98 7.27
CA SER A 137 -0.64 10.69 8.06
C SER A 137 -0.01 11.67 9.05
N CYS A 138 1.13 11.34 9.66
CA CYS A 138 1.86 12.22 10.56
C CYS A 138 2.53 13.38 9.81
N GLN A 139 3.09 13.13 8.62
CA GLN A 139 3.59 14.19 7.73
C GLN A 139 2.48 15.22 7.44
N LEU A 140 1.26 14.76 7.14
CA LEU A 140 0.10 15.63 6.93
C LEU A 140 -0.32 16.40 8.20
N LYS A 141 -0.36 15.73 9.36
CA LYS A 141 -0.74 16.38 10.63
C LYS A 141 0.25 17.45 11.07
N LEU A 142 1.54 17.14 10.99
CA LEU A 142 2.63 17.98 11.48
C LEU A 142 3.07 19.00 10.44
N MET A 143 2.68 18.81 9.18
CA MET A 143 3.12 19.62 8.04
C MET A 143 4.64 19.65 7.88
N VAL A 144 5.28 18.49 8.04
CA VAL A 144 6.73 18.27 7.86
C VAL A 144 6.99 17.07 6.95
N ILE A 145 8.14 17.07 6.28
CA ILE A 145 8.62 15.91 5.50
C ILE A 145 9.21 14.87 6.46
N ASP A 146 10.19 15.28 7.27
CA ASP A 146 10.82 14.39 8.24
C ASP A 146 9.99 14.39 9.53
N VAL A 147 9.27 13.31 9.79
CA VAL A 147 8.55 13.12 11.07
C VAL A 147 9.54 12.72 12.17
N PRO A 148 9.25 13.03 13.44
CA PRO A 148 10.08 12.59 14.56
C PRO A 148 10.20 11.07 14.63
N ASP A 149 11.37 10.55 15.01
CA ASP A 149 11.64 9.10 15.11
C ASP A 149 10.62 8.39 16.04
N GLU A 150 10.13 9.10 17.06
CA GLU A 150 9.12 8.61 18.00
C GLU A 150 7.82 8.17 17.31
N THR A 151 7.53 8.71 16.11
CA THR A 151 6.38 8.31 15.28
C THR A 151 6.36 6.81 14.99
N TYR A 152 7.54 6.18 14.90
CA TYR A 152 7.66 4.74 14.68
C TYR A 152 7.15 3.93 15.89
N GLU A 153 7.49 4.37 17.11
CA GLU A 153 7.00 3.73 18.34
C GLU A 153 5.50 4.01 18.55
N GLU A 154 5.08 5.25 18.30
CA GLU A 154 3.67 5.67 18.40
C GLU A 154 2.74 4.86 17.48
N PHE A 155 3.22 4.43 16.30
CA PHE A 155 2.43 3.58 15.42
C PHE A 155 1.91 2.33 16.16
N HIS A 156 2.78 1.65 16.91
CA HIS A 156 2.40 0.41 17.59
C HIS A 156 1.40 0.65 18.73
N GLU A 157 1.43 1.83 19.35
CA GLU A 157 0.45 2.24 20.36
C GLU A 157 -0.90 2.60 19.73
N CYS A 158 -0.86 3.32 18.61
CA CYS A 158 -2.05 3.82 17.91
C CYS A 158 -2.72 2.78 17.01
N TYR A 159 -2.01 1.75 16.53
CA TYR A 159 -2.50 0.86 15.48
C TYR A 159 -3.87 0.25 15.80
N TYR A 160 -4.02 -0.34 16.98
CA TYR A 160 -5.31 -0.92 17.39
C TYR A 160 -6.40 0.12 17.62
N GLU A 161 -6.04 1.34 18.03
CA GLU A 161 -7.02 2.43 18.15
C GLU A 161 -7.49 2.93 16.78
N ILE A 162 -6.62 2.90 15.77
CA ILE A 162 -6.99 3.15 14.37
C ILE A 162 -7.93 2.06 13.88
N LEU A 163 -7.60 0.79 14.10
CA LEU A 163 -8.45 -0.35 13.72
C LEU A 163 -9.83 -0.31 14.37
N ASP A 164 -9.90 0.09 15.63
CA ASP A 164 -11.15 0.29 16.37
C ASP A 164 -11.86 1.61 16.03
N GLN A 165 -11.31 2.42 15.11
CA GLN A 165 -11.81 3.74 14.70
C GLN A 165 -12.03 4.70 15.89
N LYS A 166 -11.17 4.60 16.91
CA LYS A 166 -11.23 5.44 18.13
C LYS A 166 -10.50 6.77 17.97
N ILE A 167 -9.59 6.87 17.00
CA ILE A 167 -8.83 8.10 16.73
C ILE A 167 -9.61 8.99 15.77
N ASN A 168 -10.03 10.16 16.25
CA ASN A 168 -10.55 11.22 15.39
C ASN A 168 -9.38 12.12 14.94
N SER A 169 -9.09 12.13 13.64
CA SER A 169 -7.99 12.93 13.09
C SER A 169 -8.29 14.44 13.05
N GLY A 170 -9.56 14.84 12.97
CA GLY A 170 -9.96 16.22 12.66
C GLY A 170 -9.59 16.71 11.25
N ASP A 171 -8.84 15.91 10.49
CA ASP A 171 -8.36 16.20 9.14
C ASP A 171 -8.85 15.11 8.18
N LYS A 172 -9.50 15.52 7.09
CA LYS A 172 -10.11 14.63 6.09
C LYS A 172 -9.09 13.79 5.31
N ASN A 173 -7.90 14.31 5.06
CA ASN A 173 -6.83 13.58 4.38
C ASN A 173 -6.26 12.50 5.29
N VAL A 174 -6.05 12.84 6.56
CA VAL A 174 -5.59 11.88 7.57
C VAL A 174 -6.64 10.79 7.81
N ALA A 175 -7.92 11.18 7.94
CA ALA A 175 -9.02 10.24 8.11
C ALA A 175 -9.06 9.24 6.96
N LEU A 176 -8.91 9.71 5.72
CA LEU A 176 -8.89 8.87 4.53
C LEU A 176 -7.77 7.81 4.58
N LEU A 177 -6.57 8.16 5.07
CA LEU A 177 -5.48 7.19 5.23
C LEU A 177 -5.75 6.20 6.36
N TYR A 178 -6.40 6.62 7.44
CA TYR A 178 -6.82 5.73 8.53
C TYR A 178 -7.90 4.75 8.09
N ASP A 179 -8.89 5.22 7.33
CA ASP A 179 -9.93 4.36 6.74
C ASP A 179 -9.28 3.31 5.83
N LEU A 180 -8.28 3.69 5.02
CA LEU A 180 -7.53 2.72 4.20
C LEU A 180 -6.78 1.69 5.06
N ILE A 181 -6.15 2.09 6.18
CA ILE A 181 -5.50 1.13 7.10
C ILE A 181 -6.51 0.11 7.63
N VAL A 182 -7.72 0.55 7.99
CA VAL A 182 -8.80 -0.33 8.45
C VAL A 182 -9.20 -1.30 7.33
N ASP A 183 -9.48 -0.78 6.14
CA ASP A 183 -9.94 -1.57 4.99
C ASP A 183 -8.92 -2.63 4.56
N LEU A 184 -7.63 -2.30 4.59
CA LEU A 184 -6.53 -3.24 4.29
C LEU A 184 -6.38 -4.31 5.36
N ASN A 185 -6.57 -3.95 6.64
CA ASN A 185 -6.53 -4.91 7.72
C ASN A 185 -7.72 -5.90 7.64
N GLU A 186 -8.89 -5.47 7.16
CA GLU A 186 -10.00 -6.37 6.90
C GLU A 186 -9.68 -7.40 5.81
N ASP A 187 -9.03 -6.99 4.71
CA ASP A 187 -8.59 -7.91 3.65
C ASP A 187 -7.55 -8.92 4.21
N LEU A 188 -6.59 -8.46 5.02
CA LEU A 188 -5.63 -9.36 5.68
C LEU A 188 -6.31 -10.38 6.59
N LEU A 189 -7.33 -9.97 7.35
CA LEU A 189 -8.10 -10.88 8.20
C LEU A 189 -8.86 -11.92 7.37
N GLU A 190 -9.32 -11.55 6.16
CA GLU A 190 -9.96 -12.49 5.26
C GLU A 190 -8.96 -13.47 4.65
N ILE A 191 -7.80 -12.98 4.19
CA ILE A 191 -6.68 -13.82 3.73
C ILE A 191 -6.30 -14.84 4.81
N SER A 192 -6.20 -14.39 6.07
CA SER A 192 -5.85 -15.24 7.22
C SER A 192 -6.90 -16.32 7.55
N ARG A 193 -8.11 -16.25 6.97
CA ARG A 193 -9.15 -17.29 7.11
C ARG A 193 -9.10 -18.31 5.96
N LEU A 194 -8.36 -18.02 4.91
CA LEU A 194 -8.17 -18.91 3.75
C LEU A 194 -6.97 -19.85 3.92
N SER A 195 -6.04 -19.51 4.81
CA SER A 195 -4.88 -20.33 5.22
C SER A 195 -5.21 -21.32 6.35
#